data_AF-A0A6B0XDB1-F1
#
_entry.id   AF-A0A6B0XDB1-F1
#
_cell.length_a   1.000
_cell.length_b   1.000
_cell.length_c   1.000
_cell.angle_alpha   90.00
_cell.angle_beta   90.00
_cell.angle_gamma   90.00
#
_symmetry.space_group_name_H-M   'P 1'
#
loop_
_entity.id
_entity.type
_entity.pdbx_description
1 polymer ?
#
loop_
_entity_poly.entity_id
_entity_poly.type
_entity_poly.pdbx_seq_one_letter_code
_entity_poly.pdbx_strand_id
1 'polypeptide(L)'
;MKASRKFSKGITYAAVWLAGMCAPSSVNAQQGYDIVGDQVVVEGEQHWVNWKRPGHLTAIDASGAVRPRELRQVYNLLDDRNFERPVEIDKKAPRIATVDSTLRLDVLGNPLQDVSKNFIYDYIVRPGVSRVGSNPHLASNILDDDPTTFWEPNPDDPIGDWWIEVHLGRVVPLERLRLQFVDEQLGDPFLKFLLFFEKKQLPLVRDDSKLRFSIFAPFDGVNKDQRIFAFDSERTSGLLPADVSGLMAKRLPMGNADPNWTGRLVEVIRITITDTRGARSEQITQEEWEALPEGERGDVVYFVRDVAGREEPVDEATYEVLGPDRQGRRVYYRRELPRLAEVDAWGWGDNIALGMLETGGGIEHTIAASGGTGKAFDGQVASFYRHTYFLEEVPDDNILIADVGGTVWMDQMRILSEGYVQAPTVRGYTMRGSSGVRDAQGRLKWQLISPKQRDKNIDEGYYALLNDVQSPPIKLRFFEFITLKNQPPGNTGTQGFYNPGIGEFMIFSKGSPAEVVLESDAIELPGLVVLGSVRWEAELPPGTDVEIRTRT
;
A
#
# COMPACT_ATOMS: atom_id res chain seq x y z
N MET A 1 -6.60 -80.83 22.54
CA MET A 1 -6.04 -82.07 21.95
C MET A 1 -5.60 -81.77 20.52
N LYS A 2 -4.38 -82.21 20.16
CA LYS A 2 -3.71 -82.42 18.84
C LYS A 2 -4.58 -82.17 17.58
N ALA A 3 -4.11 -81.61 16.46
CA ALA A 3 -2.81 -81.72 15.77
C ALA A 3 -2.69 -80.59 14.70
N SER A 4 -1.57 -79.87 14.62
CA SER A 4 -0.49 -79.96 13.60
C SER A 4 -0.89 -80.11 12.12
N ARG A 5 -0.46 -79.16 11.26
CA ARG A 5 0.21 -79.43 9.98
C ARG A 5 1.12 -78.27 9.59
N LYS A 6 2.42 -78.58 9.47
CA LYS A 6 3.50 -77.77 8.91
C LYS A 6 3.37 -77.70 7.38
N PHE A 7 3.84 -76.62 6.75
CA PHE A 7 4.70 -76.72 5.56
C PHE A 7 5.63 -75.49 5.49
N SER A 8 6.86 -75.75 5.05
CA SER A 8 8.02 -74.86 5.02
C SER A 8 8.59 -74.77 3.60
N LYS A 9 9.41 -73.73 3.36
CA LYS A 9 10.33 -73.47 2.23
C LYS A 9 9.68 -72.77 1.03
N GLY A 10 10.29 -71.76 0.40
CA GLY A 10 11.61 -71.15 0.56
C GLY A 10 11.68 -69.86 -0.25
N ILE A 11 12.42 -68.88 0.28
CA ILE A 11 12.69 -67.58 -0.32
C ILE A 11 13.84 -67.77 -1.31
N THR A 12 13.66 -67.34 -2.56
CA THR A 12 14.74 -67.23 -3.55
C THR A 12 14.94 -65.75 -3.87
N TYR A 13 16.14 -65.26 -3.58
CA TYR A 13 16.61 -63.90 -3.84
C TYR A 13 16.75 -63.65 -5.34
N ALA A 14 16.10 -62.61 -5.86
CA ALA A 14 16.44 -62.00 -7.14
C ALA A 14 17.16 -60.68 -6.86
N ALA A 15 18.45 -60.64 -7.18
CA ALA A 15 19.28 -59.45 -7.10
C ALA A 15 18.92 -58.51 -8.25
N VAL A 16 18.46 -57.30 -7.92
CA VAL A 16 18.44 -56.16 -8.83
C VAL A 16 19.46 -55.17 -8.32
N TRP A 17 20.51 -54.99 -9.12
CA TRP A 17 21.51 -53.95 -8.97
C TRP A 17 20.87 -52.58 -9.20
N LEU A 18 20.69 -51.78 -8.14
CA LEU A 18 20.57 -50.33 -8.27
C LEU A 18 21.95 -49.72 -8.05
N ALA A 19 22.46 -49.03 -9.08
CA ALA A 19 23.64 -48.21 -9.01
C ALA A 19 23.44 -47.11 -7.96
N GLY A 20 24.18 -47.22 -6.85
CA GLY A 20 24.29 -46.18 -5.85
C GLY A 20 25.39 -45.20 -6.22
N MET A 21 25.00 -44.02 -6.67
CA MET A 21 25.74 -42.77 -6.49
C MET A 21 24.71 -41.66 -6.25
N CYS A 22 24.17 -41.59 -5.04
CA CYS A 22 23.63 -40.35 -4.51
C CYS A 22 24.74 -39.69 -3.70
N ALA A 23 25.23 -38.56 -4.18
CA ALA A 23 26.06 -37.66 -3.40
C ALA A 23 25.27 -37.17 -2.16
N PRO A 24 25.93 -36.90 -1.03
CA PRO A 24 25.29 -36.34 0.14
C PRO A 24 25.04 -34.83 -0.07
N SER A 25 23.96 -34.47 -0.74
CA SER A 25 23.48 -33.09 -0.81
C SER A 25 22.37 -32.88 0.21
N SER A 26 22.71 -32.60 1.47
CA SER A 26 21.70 -32.19 2.47
C SER A 26 22.23 -31.59 3.80
N VAL A 27 23.49 -31.12 3.90
CA VAL A 27 23.95 -30.43 5.13
C VAL A 27 24.50 -29.01 4.88
N ASN A 28 25.15 -28.73 3.74
CA ASN A 28 25.72 -27.39 3.48
C ASN A 28 24.70 -26.29 3.15
N ALA A 29 23.50 -26.64 2.65
CA ALA A 29 22.51 -25.65 2.21
C ALA A 29 21.90 -24.79 3.33
N GLN A 30 22.29 -25.01 4.60
CA GLN A 30 21.86 -24.20 5.75
C GLN A 30 22.88 -23.13 6.18
N GLN A 31 24.07 -23.05 5.56
CA GLN A 31 25.15 -22.18 6.06
C GLN A 31 25.28 -20.83 5.36
N GLY A 32 24.43 -20.50 4.38
CA GLY A 32 24.53 -19.23 3.65
C GLY A 32 25.70 -19.16 2.66
N TYR A 33 26.44 -20.24 2.46
CA TYR A 33 27.54 -20.36 1.52
C TYR A 33 27.81 -21.85 1.23
N ASP A 34 28.55 -22.11 0.16
CA ASP A 34 29.18 -23.39 -0.12
C ASP A 34 30.71 -23.26 -0.13
N ILE A 35 31.41 -24.33 0.26
CA ILE A 35 32.87 -24.43 0.13
C ILE A 35 33.22 -25.34 -1.04
N VAL A 36 33.88 -24.77 -2.05
CA VAL A 36 34.30 -25.49 -3.25
C VAL A 36 35.80 -25.31 -3.41
N GLY A 37 36.57 -26.35 -3.04
CA GLY A 37 38.03 -26.29 -3.05
C GLY A 37 38.56 -25.25 -2.06
N ASP A 38 39.20 -24.20 -2.57
CA ASP A 38 39.72 -23.05 -1.82
C ASP A 38 38.82 -21.81 -1.92
N GLN A 39 37.59 -21.97 -2.40
CA GLN A 39 36.62 -20.89 -2.60
C GLN A 39 35.43 -20.99 -1.66
N VAL A 40 34.94 -19.83 -1.21
CA VAL A 40 33.62 -19.67 -0.61
C VAL A 40 32.69 -19.12 -1.70
N VAL A 41 31.62 -19.84 -2.00
CA VAL A 41 30.68 -19.53 -3.09
C VAL A 41 29.33 -19.09 -2.52
N VAL A 42 28.83 -17.97 -3.02
CA VAL A 42 27.56 -17.35 -2.58
C VAL A 42 26.81 -16.84 -3.81
N GLU A 43 26.02 -17.72 -4.43
CA GLU A 43 25.45 -17.42 -5.76
C GLU A 43 23.92 -17.50 -5.86
N GLY A 44 23.20 -17.97 -4.84
CA GLY A 44 21.76 -18.27 -4.95
C GLY A 44 20.92 -17.83 -3.75
N GLU A 45 19.60 -17.84 -3.93
CA GLU A 45 18.62 -17.43 -2.91
C GLU A 45 18.84 -18.15 -1.57
N GLN A 46 19.04 -19.47 -1.61
CA GLN A 46 19.31 -20.30 -0.43
C GLN A 46 20.54 -19.84 0.38
N HIS A 47 21.48 -19.14 -0.25
CA HIS A 47 22.61 -18.53 0.43
C HIS A 47 22.21 -17.18 1.05
N TRP A 48 21.68 -16.27 0.23
CA TRP A 48 21.36 -14.90 0.64
C TRP A 48 20.27 -14.79 1.70
N VAL A 49 19.37 -15.75 1.83
CA VAL A 49 18.37 -15.78 2.92
C VAL A 49 18.99 -16.00 4.29
N ASN A 50 20.20 -16.55 4.37
CA ASN A 50 20.94 -16.77 5.61
C ASN A 50 21.93 -15.63 5.92
N TRP A 51 22.04 -14.62 5.06
CA TRP A 51 22.84 -13.42 5.33
C TRP A 51 21.98 -12.34 5.96
N LYS A 52 22.51 -11.65 6.96
CA LYS A 52 21.91 -10.42 7.46
C LYS A 52 22.02 -9.34 6.39
N ARG A 53 20.87 -8.81 5.95
CA ARG A 53 20.79 -7.78 4.91
C ARG A 53 19.61 -6.84 5.15
N PRO A 54 19.70 -5.56 4.71
CA PRO A 54 18.56 -4.66 4.75
C PRO A 54 17.51 -5.08 3.69
N GLY A 55 16.52 -5.90 4.06
CA GLY A 55 15.51 -6.45 3.13
C GLY A 55 14.56 -5.41 2.53
N HIS A 56 14.33 -4.29 3.23
CA HIS A 56 13.61 -3.14 2.69
C HIS A 56 14.45 -2.32 1.68
N LEU A 57 15.77 -2.56 1.57
CA LEU A 57 16.68 -1.94 0.59
C LEU A 57 17.24 -2.93 -0.43
N THR A 58 17.03 -4.23 -0.25
CA THR A 58 17.58 -5.30 -1.11
C THR A 58 16.52 -6.32 -1.45
N ALA A 59 16.55 -6.85 -2.67
CA ALA A 59 15.70 -7.94 -3.13
C ALA A 59 16.57 -9.11 -3.59
N ILE A 60 16.05 -10.34 -3.47
CA ILE A 60 16.60 -11.49 -4.19
C ILE A 60 15.70 -11.68 -5.40
N ASP A 61 16.29 -11.65 -6.60
CA ASP A 61 15.53 -11.83 -7.83
C ASP A 61 15.29 -13.32 -8.15
N ALA A 62 14.50 -13.58 -9.19
CA ALA A 62 14.16 -14.96 -9.59
C ALA A 62 15.37 -15.80 -10.06
N SER A 63 16.52 -15.18 -10.33
CA SER A 63 17.77 -15.89 -10.63
C SER A 63 18.53 -16.29 -9.36
N GLY A 64 18.10 -15.83 -8.19
CA GLY A 64 18.76 -16.03 -6.92
C GLY A 64 19.84 -14.99 -6.60
N ALA A 65 19.99 -13.95 -7.44
CA ALA A 65 20.94 -12.87 -7.18
C ALA A 65 20.36 -11.85 -6.20
N VAL A 66 21.19 -11.37 -5.27
CA VAL A 66 20.83 -10.24 -4.40
C VAL A 66 21.12 -8.92 -5.10
N ARG A 67 20.14 -8.02 -5.13
CA ARG A 67 20.25 -6.71 -5.76
C ARG A 67 19.74 -5.60 -4.85
N PRO A 68 20.32 -4.39 -4.91
CA PRO A 68 19.69 -3.21 -4.36
C PRO A 68 18.29 -3.01 -4.97
N ARG A 69 17.33 -2.56 -4.16
CA ARG A 69 16.01 -2.17 -4.68
C ARG A 69 16.12 -0.84 -5.42
N GLU A 70 15.39 -0.73 -6.52
CA GLU A 70 15.17 0.54 -7.19
C GLU A 70 14.04 1.29 -6.48
N LEU A 71 14.38 2.42 -5.85
CA LEU A 71 13.43 3.21 -5.06
C LEU A 71 12.75 4.25 -5.96
N ARG A 72 11.43 4.29 -5.93
CA ARG A 72 10.60 5.23 -6.69
C ARG A 72 9.92 6.21 -5.75
N GLN A 73 9.78 7.44 -6.23
CA GLN A 73 9.12 8.50 -5.48
C GLN A 73 7.61 8.50 -5.73
N VAL A 74 7.17 8.91 -6.92
CA VAL A 74 5.76 8.98 -7.32
C VAL A 74 5.51 8.06 -8.52
N TYR A 75 4.55 7.16 -8.39
CA TYR A 75 4.13 6.22 -9.43
C TYR A 75 2.68 5.78 -9.18
N ASN A 76 2.05 5.08 -10.13
CA ASN A 76 0.71 4.51 -9.94
C ASN A 76 0.79 3.35 -8.95
N LEU A 77 0.21 3.53 -7.77
CA LEU A 77 0.31 2.58 -6.66
C LEU A 77 -0.48 1.29 -6.92
N LEU A 78 -1.46 1.35 -7.84
CA LEU A 78 -2.33 0.21 -8.16
C LEU A 78 -1.68 -0.80 -9.10
N ASP A 79 -0.65 -0.40 -9.86
CA ASP A 79 0.12 -1.28 -10.74
C ASP A 79 1.05 -2.21 -9.95
N ASP A 80 1.41 -1.84 -8.72
CA ASP A 80 2.38 -2.55 -7.91
C ASP A 80 1.72 -3.40 -6.82
N ARG A 81 1.53 -4.69 -7.14
CA ARG A 81 0.98 -5.65 -6.17
C ARG A 81 1.90 -5.94 -4.98
N ASN A 82 3.19 -5.63 -5.08
CA ASN A 82 4.14 -5.77 -3.97
C ASN A 82 4.11 -4.55 -3.04
N PHE A 83 3.24 -3.58 -3.29
CA PHE A 83 3.01 -2.45 -2.42
C PHE A 83 2.17 -2.84 -1.19
N GLU A 84 2.73 -3.72 -0.37
CA GLU A 84 2.01 -4.39 0.70
C GLU A 84 2.37 -3.86 2.09
N ARG A 85 1.49 -4.13 3.05
CA ARG A 85 1.69 -3.82 4.46
C ARG A 85 1.30 -5.01 5.33
N PRO A 86 2.18 -5.52 6.21
CA PRO A 86 1.82 -6.51 7.21
C PRO A 86 0.72 -6.01 8.14
N VAL A 87 -0.21 -6.89 8.51
CA VAL A 87 -1.28 -6.58 9.47
C VAL A 87 -1.51 -7.68 10.48
N GLU A 88 -1.83 -7.29 11.71
CA GLU A 88 -2.24 -8.24 12.74
C GLU A 88 -3.75 -8.46 12.68
N ILE A 89 -4.17 -9.72 12.53
CA ILE A 89 -5.58 -10.11 12.58
C ILE A 89 -5.75 -11.29 13.53
N ASP A 90 -6.24 -10.99 14.72
CA ASP A 90 -6.51 -11.95 15.80
C ASP A 90 -7.92 -12.55 15.74
N LYS A 91 -8.83 -11.93 14.97
CA LYS A 91 -10.24 -12.30 14.90
C LYS A 91 -10.57 -13.10 13.65
N LYS A 92 -11.41 -14.11 13.82
CA LYS A 92 -12.02 -14.91 12.73
C LYS A 92 -13.12 -14.17 11.96
N ALA A 93 -13.08 -12.84 11.90
CA ALA A 93 -14.08 -12.06 11.19
C ALA A 93 -13.79 -12.07 9.67
N PRO A 94 -14.81 -11.94 8.81
CA PRO A 94 -14.60 -11.70 7.39
C PRO A 94 -13.66 -10.52 7.16
N ARG A 95 -12.85 -10.63 6.12
CA ARG A 95 -11.80 -9.65 5.77
C ARG A 95 -12.10 -9.01 4.43
N ILE A 96 -11.53 -7.84 4.24
CA ILE A 96 -11.56 -7.18 2.94
C ILE A 96 -10.81 -8.02 1.90
N ALA A 97 -11.16 -7.88 0.62
CA ALA A 97 -10.64 -8.73 -0.46
C ALA A 97 -9.14 -8.53 -0.74
N THR A 98 -8.56 -7.43 -0.27
CA THR A 98 -7.13 -7.11 -0.39
C THR A 98 -6.26 -7.71 0.71
N VAL A 99 -6.82 -8.53 1.61
CA VAL A 99 -6.03 -9.24 2.63
C VAL A 99 -5.68 -10.64 2.14
N ASP A 100 -4.39 -10.89 1.95
CA ASP A 100 -3.87 -12.24 1.76
C ASP A 100 -3.43 -12.84 3.10
N SER A 101 -3.31 -14.17 3.16
CA SER A 101 -2.87 -14.87 4.35
C SER A 101 -1.92 -16.02 4.04
N THR A 102 -0.84 -16.13 4.81
CA THR A 102 0.14 -17.22 4.71
C THR A 102 0.21 -17.98 6.02
N LEU A 103 0.09 -19.31 5.96
CA LEU A 103 0.16 -20.16 7.15
C LEU A 103 1.57 -20.10 7.76
N ARG A 104 1.69 -19.80 9.06
CA ARG A 104 2.98 -19.83 9.74
C ARG A 104 3.40 -21.27 10.00
N LEU A 105 4.65 -21.57 9.68
CA LEU A 105 5.26 -22.86 9.90
C LEU A 105 6.39 -22.74 10.93
N ASP A 106 6.63 -23.80 11.70
CA ASP A 106 7.84 -23.93 12.51
C ASP A 106 9.07 -24.20 11.63
N VAL A 107 10.25 -24.27 12.25
CA VAL A 107 11.51 -24.56 11.56
C VAL A 107 11.56 -25.95 10.89
N LEU A 108 10.60 -26.83 11.19
CA LEU A 108 10.47 -28.15 10.60
C LEU A 108 9.36 -28.21 9.53
N GLY A 109 8.72 -27.07 9.21
CA GLY A 109 7.64 -26.98 8.24
C GLY A 109 6.26 -27.39 8.78
N ASN A 110 6.09 -27.57 10.09
CA ASN A 110 4.79 -27.89 10.67
C ASN A 110 3.97 -26.62 10.93
N PRO A 111 2.64 -26.65 10.70
CA PRO A 111 1.77 -25.52 11.01
C PRO A 111 1.80 -25.10 12.48
N LEU A 112 2.09 -23.83 12.73
CA LEU A 112 2.00 -23.26 14.08
C LEU A 112 0.55 -23.12 14.52
N GLN A 113 0.30 -23.40 15.80
CA GLN A 113 -1.01 -23.27 16.43
C GLN A 113 -0.96 -22.39 17.67
N ASP A 114 -2.03 -21.62 17.90
CA ASP A 114 -2.24 -20.90 19.15
C ASP A 114 -2.61 -21.84 20.31
N VAL A 115 -2.74 -21.30 21.52
CA VAL A 115 -3.14 -22.05 22.72
C VAL A 115 -4.52 -22.72 22.61
N SER A 116 -5.36 -22.25 21.66
CA SER A 116 -6.68 -22.78 21.36
C SER A 116 -6.67 -23.75 20.16
N LYS A 117 -5.48 -24.17 19.70
CA LYS A 117 -5.25 -25.07 18.55
C LYS A 117 -5.72 -24.51 17.20
N ASN A 118 -5.84 -23.19 17.06
CA ASN A 118 -6.07 -22.58 15.76
C ASN A 118 -4.74 -22.37 15.05
N PHE A 119 -4.71 -22.61 13.73
CA PHE A 119 -3.55 -22.26 12.92
C PHE A 119 -3.27 -20.75 12.94
N ILE A 120 -1.99 -20.41 13.02
CA ILE A 120 -1.50 -19.02 13.01
C ILE A 120 -1.13 -18.65 11.58
N TYR A 121 -1.51 -17.46 11.15
CA TYR A 121 -1.20 -16.94 9.81
C TYR A 121 -0.57 -15.56 9.91
N ASP A 122 0.28 -15.25 8.95
CA ASP A 122 0.66 -13.88 8.59
C ASP A 122 -0.37 -13.30 7.63
N TYR A 123 -0.63 -12.00 7.76
CA TYR A 123 -1.55 -11.29 6.90
C TYR A 123 -0.87 -10.07 6.31
N ILE A 124 -1.14 -9.84 5.04
CA ILE A 124 -0.69 -8.66 4.31
C ILE A 124 -1.90 -7.99 3.67
N VAL A 125 -1.89 -6.67 3.62
CA VAL A 125 -2.82 -5.88 2.81
C VAL A 125 -2.08 -5.38 1.59
N ARG A 126 -2.65 -5.59 0.41
CA ARG A 126 -2.13 -5.09 -0.88
C ARG A 126 -3.07 -4.05 -1.49
N PRO A 127 -2.63 -3.30 -2.53
CA PRO A 127 -3.53 -2.40 -3.24
C PRO A 127 -4.57 -3.19 -4.04
N GLY A 128 -5.71 -2.55 -4.30
CA GLY A 128 -6.75 -3.05 -5.19
C GLY A 128 -8.16 -2.91 -4.63
N VAL A 129 -9.13 -3.56 -5.27
CA VAL A 129 -10.53 -3.53 -4.81
C VAL A 129 -10.68 -4.28 -3.49
N SER A 130 -11.01 -3.56 -2.43
CA SER A 130 -11.12 -4.13 -1.08
C SER A 130 -12.55 -4.55 -0.72
N ARG A 131 -13.54 -3.79 -1.18
CA ARG A 131 -14.97 -4.06 -1.00
C ARG A 131 -15.77 -3.47 -2.16
N VAL A 132 -16.96 -4.00 -2.38
CA VAL A 132 -17.88 -3.54 -3.41
C VAL A 132 -19.30 -3.89 -2.98
N GLY A 133 -20.24 -2.96 -3.20
CA GLY A 133 -21.63 -3.13 -2.80
C GLY A 133 -22.46 -3.88 -3.83
N SER A 134 -22.10 -3.80 -5.11
CA SER A 134 -22.87 -4.36 -6.23
C SER A 134 -21.97 -4.93 -7.33
N ASN A 135 -22.41 -6.01 -7.99
CA ASN A 135 -21.67 -6.73 -9.05
C ASN A 135 -20.19 -7.00 -8.73
N PRO A 136 -19.88 -7.75 -7.65
CA PRO A 136 -18.50 -7.98 -7.21
C PRO A 136 -17.61 -8.68 -8.24
N HIS A 137 -18.19 -9.49 -9.14
CA HIS A 137 -17.44 -10.23 -10.14
C HIS A 137 -16.85 -9.35 -11.25
N LEU A 138 -17.33 -8.11 -11.42
CA LEU A 138 -16.78 -7.14 -12.37
C LEU A 138 -15.74 -6.20 -11.74
N ALA A 139 -15.63 -6.21 -10.41
CA ALA A 139 -14.95 -5.14 -9.70
C ALA A 139 -13.46 -5.05 -10.02
N SER A 140 -12.78 -6.18 -10.25
CA SER A 140 -11.35 -6.22 -10.59
C SER A 140 -11.00 -5.59 -11.92
N ASN A 141 -11.98 -5.43 -12.82
CA ASN A 141 -11.77 -4.86 -14.16
C ASN A 141 -11.31 -3.40 -14.08
N ILE A 142 -11.58 -2.69 -12.98
CA ILE A 142 -11.13 -1.29 -12.87
C ILE A 142 -9.62 -1.12 -12.70
N LEU A 143 -8.86 -2.22 -12.66
CA LEU A 143 -7.43 -2.28 -12.35
C LEU A 143 -6.67 -3.22 -13.33
N ASP A 144 -7.22 -3.49 -14.51
CA ASP A 144 -6.64 -4.44 -15.47
C ASP A 144 -5.97 -3.78 -16.69
N ASP A 145 -5.89 -2.44 -16.71
CA ASP A 145 -5.38 -1.62 -17.80
C ASP A 145 -6.07 -1.86 -19.16
N ASP A 146 -7.30 -2.38 -19.15
CA ASP A 146 -8.13 -2.56 -20.35
C ASP A 146 -9.31 -1.57 -20.33
N PRO A 147 -9.31 -0.52 -21.17
CA PRO A 147 -10.38 0.47 -21.17
C PRO A 147 -11.73 -0.05 -21.70
N THR A 148 -11.77 -1.31 -22.17
CA THR A 148 -12.96 -1.97 -22.70
C THR A 148 -13.62 -2.92 -21.70
N THR A 149 -12.94 -3.27 -20.61
CA THR A 149 -13.54 -3.94 -19.46
C THR A 149 -14.03 -2.88 -18.45
N PHE A 150 -14.91 -3.27 -17.54
CA PHE A 150 -15.51 -2.31 -16.61
C PHE A 150 -16.16 -2.97 -15.41
N TRP A 151 -16.36 -2.15 -14.37
CA TRP A 151 -17.36 -2.36 -13.34
C TRP A 151 -18.66 -1.61 -13.68
N GLU A 152 -19.77 -2.35 -13.70
CA GLU A 152 -21.15 -1.84 -13.79
C GLU A 152 -21.91 -2.36 -12.55
N PRO A 153 -22.59 -1.53 -11.75
CA PRO A 153 -23.48 -2.01 -10.69
C PRO A 153 -24.66 -2.80 -11.28
N ASN A 154 -25.23 -3.71 -10.50
CA ASN A 154 -26.44 -4.43 -10.88
C ASN A 154 -27.61 -3.43 -10.92
N PRO A 155 -28.33 -3.30 -12.06
CA PRO A 155 -29.49 -2.41 -12.13
C PRO A 155 -30.60 -2.78 -11.13
N ASP A 156 -30.67 -4.02 -10.66
CA ASP A 156 -31.66 -4.49 -9.70
C ASP A 156 -31.29 -4.19 -8.24
N ASP A 157 -30.02 -3.85 -7.96
CA ASP A 157 -29.58 -3.49 -6.61
C ASP A 157 -30.03 -2.06 -6.28
N PRO A 158 -30.43 -1.77 -5.02
CA PRO A 158 -30.76 -0.41 -4.65
C PRO A 158 -29.54 0.50 -4.80
N ILE A 159 -29.75 1.75 -5.22
CA ILE A 159 -28.65 2.70 -5.48
C ILE A 159 -27.71 2.90 -4.27
N GLY A 160 -28.18 2.65 -3.05
CA GLY A 160 -27.34 2.67 -1.84
C GLY A 160 -26.20 1.65 -1.84
N ASP A 161 -26.31 0.59 -2.64
CA ASP A 161 -25.30 -0.46 -2.81
C ASP A 161 -24.39 -0.20 -4.02
N TRP A 162 -24.60 0.87 -4.78
CA TRP A 162 -23.81 1.22 -5.96
C TRP A 162 -22.52 1.94 -5.58
N TRP A 163 -21.61 1.20 -4.97
CA TRP A 163 -20.29 1.69 -4.58
C TRP A 163 -19.20 0.64 -4.74
N ILE A 164 -17.98 1.13 -4.95
CA ILE A 164 -16.76 0.32 -5.06
C ILE A 164 -15.65 0.98 -4.24
N GLU A 165 -14.87 0.17 -3.51
CA GLU A 165 -13.76 0.62 -2.67
C GLU A 165 -12.43 0.10 -3.18
N VAL A 166 -11.49 1.03 -3.34
CA VAL A 166 -10.11 0.77 -3.70
C VAL A 166 -9.22 1.08 -2.51
N HIS A 167 -8.44 0.10 -2.07
CA HIS A 167 -7.42 0.24 -1.03
C HIS A 167 -6.06 0.45 -1.69
N LEU A 168 -5.24 1.34 -1.14
CA LEU A 168 -3.90 1.66 -1.66
C LEU A 168 -2.78 0.84 -0.98
N GLY A 169 -3.10 -0.33 -0.39
CA GLY A 169 -2.20 -1.14 0.44
C GLY A 169 -1.87 -0.56 1.83
N ARG A 170 -1.59 0.74 1.90
CA ARG A 170 -1.26 1.48 3.13
C ARG A 170 -1.59 2.97 2.97
N VAL A 171 -1.38 3.72 4.04
CA VAL A 171 -1.54 5.17 4.02
C VAL A 171 -0.43 5.85 3.21
N VAL A 172 -0.82 6.68 2.24
CA VAL A 172 0.10 7.32 1.29
C VAL A 172 -0.30 8.77 1.01
N PRO A 173 0.67 9.66 0.73
CA PRO A 173 0.39 10.94 0.09
C PRO A 173 0.04 10.75 -1.40
N LEU A 174 -1.26 10.75 -1.72
CA LEU A 174 -1.83 10.63 -3.07
C LEU A 174 -1.77 11.98 -3.82
N GLU A 175 -1.05 12.04 -4.93
CA GLU A 175 -0.91 13.26 -5.73
C GLU A 175 -1.95 13.39 -6.84
N ARG A 176 -2.38 12.28 -7.45
CA ARG A 176 -3.42 12.26 -8.48
C ARG A 176 -4.28 11.00 -8.36
N LEU A 177 -5.60 11.19 -8.38
CA LEU A 177 -6.58 10.14 -8.63
C LEU A 177 -7.17 10.34 -10.03
N ARG A 178 -7.17 9.32 -10.87
CA ARG A 178 -7.85 9.36 -12.17
C ARG A 178 -8.93 8.29 -12.21
N LEU A 179 -10.06 8.65 -12.81
CA LEU A 179 -11.16 7.75 -13.11
C LEU A 179 -11.41 7.81 -14.61
N GLN A 180 -11.37 6.66 -15.29
CA GLN A 180 -11.76 6.54 -16.69
C GLN A 180 -13.03 5.71 -16.79
N PHE A 181 -14.04 6.27 -17.43
CA PHE A 181 -15.24 5.58 -17.88
C PHE A 181 -14.99 4.99 -19.27
N VAL A 182 -15.72 3.93 -19.62
CA VAL A 182 -15.65 3.30 -20.94
C VAL A 182 -15.96 4.29 -22.06
N ASP A 183 -15.59 3.94 -23.29
CA ASP A 183 -15.98 4.72 -24.48
C ASP A 183 -17.50 4.78 -24.68
N GLU A 184 -17.96 5.76 -25.47
CA GLU A 184 -19.39 6.03 -25.68
C GLU A 184 -20.18 4.87 -26.25
N GLN A 185 -19.55 4.05 -27.08
CA GLN A 185 -20.21 2.86 -27.65
C GLN A 185 -20.35 1.73 -26.64
N LEU A 186 -19.58 1.76 -25.54
CA LEU A 186 -19.57 0.73 -24.51
C LEU A 186 -20.41 1.09 -23.30
N GLY A 187 -20.75 2.36 -23.07
CA GLY A 187 -21.59 2.71 -21.92
C GLY A 187 -21.61 4.19 -21.57
N ASP A 188 -22.25 4.47 -20.44
CA ASP A 188 -22.43 5.81 -19.89
C ASP A 188 -21.44 6.06 -18.73
N PRO A 189 -20.92 7.30 -18.59
CA PRO A 189 -20.25 7.68 -17.36
C PRO A 189 -21.27 7.80 -16.21
N PHE A 190 -20.80 7.80 -14.96
CA PHE A 190 -21.71 7.97 -13.82
C PHE A 190 -22.39 9.34 -13.84
N LEU A 191 -23.73 9.36 -13.75
CA LEU A 191 -24.53 10.59 -13.74
C LEU A 191 -24.16 11.51 -12.57
N LYS A 192 -24.14 10.97 -11.35
CA LYS A 192 -23.60 11.63 -10.16
C LYS A 192 -22.89 10.62 -9.28
N PHE A 193 -21.73 11.02 -8.76
CA PHE A 193 -21.00 10.21 -7.81
C PHE A 193 -20.26 11.08 -6.80
N LEU A 194 -19.96 10.49 -5.66
CA LEU A 194 -19.12 11.05 -4.61
C LEU A 194 -17.88 10.19 -4.43
N LEU A 195 -16.79 10.86 -4.07
CA LEU A 195 -15.57 10.21 -3.62
C LEU A 195 -15.46 10.36 -2.11
N PHE A 196 -15.10 9.28 -1.45
CA PHE A 196 -14.93 9.21 -0.01
C PHE A 196 -13.50 8.75 0.26
N PHE A 197 -12.75 9.53 1.05
CA PHE A 197 -11.37 9.23 1.39
C PHE A 197 -11.23 8.89 2.87
N GLU A 198 -10.54 7.80 3.14
CA GLU A 198 -10.22 7.33 4.49
C GLU A 198 -8.69 7.12 4.60
N LYS A 199 -8.12 7.53 5.73
CA LYS A 199 -6.69 7.38 6.07
C LYS A 199 -6.41 6.10 6.85
N LYS A 200 -7.46 5.42 7.30
CA LYS A 200 -7.44 4.27 8.19
C LYS A 200 -8.54 3.27 7.83
N GLN A 201 -8.16 2.13 7.27
CA GLN A 201 -9.04 0.97 7.21
C GLN A 201 -8.54 -0.16 8.10
N LEU A 202 -9.47 -0.75 8.85
CA LEU A 202 -9.19 -2.02 9.54
C LEU A 202 -9.35 -3.14 8.52
N PRO A 203 -8.46 -4.15 8.48
CA PRO A 203 -8.50 -5.25 7.49
C PRO A 203 -9.70 -6.21 7.65
N LEU A 204 -10.63 -5.89 8.55
CA LEU A 204 -11.85 -6.64 8.81
C LEU A 204 -13.04 -5.93 8.13
N VAL A 205 -13.97 -6.68 7.55
CA VAL A 205 -15.17 -6.16 6.87
C VAL A 205 -16.08 -5.33 7.79
N ARG A 206 -15.89 -5.41 9.11
CA ARG A 206 -16.88 -4.98 10.09
C ARG A 206 -17.08 -3.47 10.16
N ASP A 207 -18.26 -3.11 9.67
CA ASP A 207 -19.05 -1.92 9.97
C ASP A 207 -18.43 -0.58 9.53
N ASP A 208 -19.02 0.00 8.49
CA ASP A 208 -18.71 1.34 8.00
C ASP A 208 -18.81 2.41 9.09
N SER A 209 -19.52 2.15 10.21
CA SER A 209 -19.56 3.06 11.38
C SER A 209 -18.19 3.38 11.97
N LYS A 210 -17.17 2.56 11.69
CA LYS A 210 -15.79 2.78 12.14
C LYS A 210 -14.95 3.60 11.17
N LEU A 211 -15.42 3.77 9.94
CA LEU A 211 -14.77 4.61 8.95
C LEU A 211 -15.21 6.06 9.17
N ARG A 212 -14.30 6.96 8.91
CA ARG A 212 -14.38 8.41 9.02
C ARG A 212 -14.05 8.99 7.65
N PHE A 213 -14.86 8.60 6.67
CA PHE A 213 -14.71 9.11 5.32
C PHE A 213 -14.87 10.62 5.28
N SER A 214 -13.95 11.24 4.57
CA SER A 214 -14.08 12.62 4.13
C SER A 214 -14.67 12.63 2.73
N ILE A 215 -15.74 13.42 2.55
CA ILE A 215 -16.51 13.47 1.30
C ILE A 215 -15.89 14.48 0.34
N PHE A 216 -15.82 14.12 -0.93
CA PHE A 216 -15.40 14.97 -2.03
C PHE A 216 -16.41 14.84 -3.17
N ALA A 217 -17.03 15.95 -3.54
CA ALA A 217 -17.95 16.05 -4.67
C ALA A 217 -17.19 16.50 -5.92
N PRO A 218 -16.95 15.62 -6.91
CA PRO A 218 -16.09 15.89 -8.07
C PRO A 218 -16.49 17.09 -8.91
N PHE A 219 -17.79 17.29 -9.09
CA PHE A 219 -18.39 18.38 -9.87
C PHE A 219 -19.74 18.75 -9.27
N ASP A 220 -20.29 19.88 -9.71
CA ASP A 220 -21.62 20.32 -9.34
C ASP A 220 -22.60 19.94 -10.46
N GLY A 221 -23.79 19.45 -10.11
CA GLY A 221 -24.80 19.05 -11.10
C GLY A 221 -24.72 17.59 -11.54
N VAL A 222 -24.82 17.33 -12.84
CA VAL A 222 -24.81 15.98 -13.46
C VAL A 222 -23.70 15.87 -14.49
N ASN A 223 -23.16 14.67 -14.64
CA ASN A 223 -22.24 14.31 -15.71
C ASN A 223 -22.98 13.51 -16.78
N LYS A 224 -22.86 13.93 -18.05
CA LYS A 224 -23.44 13.23 -19.20
C LYS A 224 -22.37 12.67 -20.14
N ASP A 225 -21.28 13.43 -20.31
CA ASP A 225 -20.33 13.18 -21.40
C ASP A 225 -18.87 13.10 -20.91
N GLN A 226 -18.56 13.53 -19.67
CA GLN A 226 -17.19 13.52 -19.17
C GLN A 226 -16.78 12.09 -18.81
N ARG A 227 -15.82 11.55 -19.59
CA ARG A 227 -15.35 10.17 -19.46
C ARG A 227 -14.04 10.00 -18.71
N ILE A 228 -13.24 11.06 -18.58
CA ILE A 228 -12.02 10.99 -17.78
C ILE A 228 -12.00 12.12 -16.77
N PHE A 229 -11.90 11.77 -15.50
CA PHE A 229 -11.66 12.72 -14.42
C PHE A 229 -10.26 12.52 -13.90
N ALA A 230 -9.59 13.61 -13.59
CA ALA A 230 -8.34 13.58 -12.88
C ALA A 230 -8.37 14.63 -11.77
N PHE A 231 -8.01 14.19 -10.56
CA PHE A 231 -8.06 14.97 -9.34
C PHE A 231 -6.67 15.02 -8.76
N ASP A 232 -5.95 16.08 -9.07
CA ASP A 232 -4.68 16.37 -8.43
C ASP A 232 -4.91 16.87 -7.00
N SER A 233 -3.97 16.62 -6.11
CA SER A 233 -3.89 17.31 -4.82
C SER A 233 -3.65 18.81 -4.97
N GLU A 234 -4.02 19.59 -3.93
CA GLU A 234 -3.80 21.05 -3.88
C GLU A 234 -2.35 21.44 -4.21
N ARG A 235 -1.39 20.61 -3.82
CA ARG A 235 0.01 20.68 -4.21
C ARG A 235 0.53 19.32 -4.67
N THR A 236 1.27 19.30 -5.76
CA THR A 236 1.92 18.11 -6.34
C THR A 236 3.43 18.30 -6.40
N SER A 237 4.18 17.20 -6.48
CA SER A 237 5.65 17.20 -6.50
C SER A 237 6.27 17.65 -7.82
N GLY A 238 5.47 17.72 -8.89
CA GLY A 238 5.96 17.88 -10.26
C GLY A 238 6.50 16.58 -10.88
N LEU A 239 6.38 15.43 -10.19
CA LEU A 239 6.79 14.11 -10.68
C LEU A 239 5.66 13.33 -11.36
N LEU A 240 4.44 13.89 -11.38
CA LEU A 240 3.30 13.28 -12.05
C LEU A 240 3.55 13.16 -13.56
N PRO A 241 2.97 12.15 -14.23
CA PRO A 241 2.96 12.08 -15.69
C PRO A 241 2.41 13.38 -16.30
N ALA A 242 3.08 13.85 -17.36
CA ALA A 242 2.80 15.13 -18.00
C ALA A 242 1.43 15.20 -18.68
N ASP A 243 0.88 14.05 -19.09
CA ASP A 243 -0.37 13.97 -19.83
C ASP A 243 -1.35 13.03 -19.13
N VAL A 244 -2.44 13.62 -18.64
CA VAL A 244 -3.66 12.87 -18.33
C VAL A 244 -4.79 13.71 -18.90
N SER A 245 -5.27 13.33 -20.09
CA SER A 245 -6.50 13.87 -20.66
C SER A 245 -7.63 13.68 -19.65
N GLY A 246 -8.23 14.76 -19.14
CA GLY A 246 -9.30 14.66 -18.16
C GLY A 246 -9.72 16.00 -17.57
N LEU A 247 -10.94 16.06 -17.05
CA LEU A 247 -11.45 17.27 -16.40
C LEU A 247 -10.80 17.46 -15.03
N MET A 248 -10.06 18.56 -14.87
CA MET A 248 -9.40 18.97 -13.63
C MET A 248 -10.22 20.05 -12.89
N ALA A 249 -11.48 19.74 -12.56
CA ALA A 249 -12.40 20.75 -12.02
C ALA A 249 -12.12 21.14 -10.56
N LYS A 250 -11.65 20.18 -9.74
CA LYS A 250 -11.41 20.37 -8.30
C LYS A 250 -10.13 19.67 -7.87
N ARG A 251 -9.44 20.26 -6.89
CA ARG A 251 -8.21 19.70 -6.28
C ARG A 251 -8.54 18.92 -5.01
N LEU A 252 -7.81 17.84 -4.74
CA LEU A 252 -7.95 17.05 -3.53
C LEU A 252 -7.35 17.82 -2.33
N PRO A 253 -8.14 18.09 -1.26
CA PRO A 253 -7.64 18.85 -0.13
C PRO A 253 -6.59 18.09 0.67
N MET A 254 -5.63 18.77 1.31
CA MET A 254 -4.52 18.08 1.99
C MET A 254 -4.58 18.13 3.53
N GLY A 255 -5.52 18.88 4.09
CA GLY A 255 -5.66 19.06 5.54
C GLY A 255 -4.60 20.01 6.12
N ASN A 256 -4.23 19.82 7.38
CA ASN A 256 -3.24 20.67 8.07
C ASN A 256 -1.80 20.26 7.70
N ALA A 257 -1.37 20.68 6.50
CA ALA A 257 -0.11 20.28 5.90
C ALA A 257 0.82 21.46 5.66
N ASP A 258 2.11 21.26 5.92
CA ASP A 258 3.13 22.27 5.67
C ASP A 258 3.26 22.61 4.17
N PRO A 259 3.82 23.77 3.79
CA PRO A 259 3.86 24.22 2.40
C PRO A 259 4.61 23.29 1.45
N ASN A 260 5.60 22.52 1.95
CA ASN A 260 6.36 21.57 1.15
C ASN A 260 5.72 20.18 1.08
N TRP A 261 4.68 19.92 1.86
CA TRP A 261 3.91 18.69 1.75
C TRP A 261 3.17 18.66 0.41
N THR A 262 3.24 17.53 -0.28
CA THR A 262 2.49 17.23 -1.52
C THR A 262 1.70 15.94 -1.36
N GLY A 263 0.54 15.89 -2.02
CA GLY A 263 -0.37 14.75 -1.96
C GLY A 263 -1.34 14.80 -0.78
N ARG A 264 -2.57 14.34 -1.00
CA ARG A 264 -3.57 14.10 0.04
C ARG A 264 -3.27 12.78 0.73
N LEU A 265 -3.27 12.76 2.07
CA LEU A 265 -3.09 11.51 2.79
C LEU A 265 -4.35 10.62 2.67
N VAL A 266 -4.20 9.42 2.09
CA VAL A 266 -5.27 8.46 1.81
C VAL A 266 -4.75 7.03 1.99
N GLU A 267 -5.58 6.12 2.51
CA GLU A 267 -5.39 4.66 2.46
C GLU A 267 -6.49 4.00 1.62
N VAL A 268 -7.72 4.52 1.68
CA VAL A 268 -8.89 3.96 0.98
C VAL A 268 -9.69 5.04 0.28
N ILE A 269 -10.13 4.69 -0.93
CA ILE A 269 -10.98 5.50 -1.80
C ILE A 269 -12.28 4.71 -2.02
N ARG A 270 -13.43 5.26 -1.63
CA ARG A 270 -14.73 4.75 -2.02
C ARG A 270 -15.34 5.65 -3.07
N ILE A 271 -15.78 5.06 -4.18
CA ILE A 271 -16.54 5.70 -5.24
C ILE A 271 -18.00 5.26 -5.06
N THR A 272 -18.91 6.22 -4.91
CA THR A 272 -20.33 5.94 -4.67
C THR A 272 -21.18 6.68 -5.68
N ILE A 273 -21.98 5.95 -6.44
CA ILE A 273 -22.98 6.54 -7.33
C ILE A 273 -24.15 7.02 -6.47
N THR A 274 -24.59 8.25 -6.70
CA THR A 274 -25.63 8.89 -5.88
C THR A 274 -26.89 9.22 -6.65
N ASP A 275 -26.86 9.11 -7.98
CA ASP A 275 -27.99 9.37 -8.86
C ASP A 275 -27.78 8.63 -10.19
N THR A 276 -28.88 8.28 -10.87
CA THR A 276 -28.87 7.51 -12.13
C THR A 276 -30.02 7.93 -13.04
N ARG A 277 -29.84 7.84 -14.36
CA ARG A 277 -30.93 7.99 -15.34
C ARG A 277 -31.82 6.75 -15.41
N GLY A 278 -31.42 5.64 -14.79
CA GLY A 278 -32.18 4.40 -14.70
C GLY A 278 -32.60 3.88 -16.08
N ALA A 279 -33.87 3.47 -16.20
CA ALA A 279 -34.42 2.93 -17.44
C ALA A 279 -34.69 3.99 -18.54
N ARG A 280 -34.43 5.28 -18.28
CA ARG A 280 -34.73 6.38 -19.23
C ARG A 280 -33.49 7.23 -19.53
N SER A 281 -32.40 6.57 -19.93
CA SER A 281 -31.12 7.24 -20.21
C SER A 281 -31.17 8.13 -21.45
N GLU A 282 -31.66 7.57 -22.56
CA GLU A 282 -31.73 8.23 -23.86
C GLU A 282 -32.92 7.67 -24.65
N GLN A 283 -33.64 8.57 -25.30
CA GLN A 283 -34.77 8.21 -26.17
C GLN A 283 -34.24 7.75 -27.52
N ILE A 284 -34.69 6.58 -27.97
CA ILE A 284 -34.27 5.95 -29.22
C ILE A 284 -35.49 5.56 -30.07
N THR A 285 -35.25 5.14 -31.31
CA THR A 285 -36.31 4.59 -32.17
C THR A 285 -36.77 3.21 -31.70
N GLN A 286 -37.94 2.77 -32.18
CA GLN A 286 -38.44 1.43 -31.89
C GLN A 286 -37.48 0.37 -32.45
N GLU A 287 -36.98 0.58 -33.67
CA GLU A 287 -36.08 -0.33 -34.36
C GLU A 287 -34.76 -0.48 -33.61
N GLU A 288 -34.17 0.62 -33.11
CA GLU A 288 -32.98 0.58 -32.26
C GLU A 288 -33.24 -0.15 -30.94
N TRP A 289 -34.40 0.11 -30.31
CA TRP A 289 -34.76 -0.53 -29.04
C TRP A 289 -34.93 -2.05 -29.18
N GLU A 290 -35.57 -2.49 -30.26
CA GLU A 290 -35.74 -3.91 -30.58
C GLU A 290 -34.40 -4.59 -30.90
N ALA A 291 -33.42 -3.84 -31.42
CA ALA A 291 -32.07 -4.35 -31.69
C ALA A 291 -31.19 -4.46 -30.44
N LEU A 292 -31.52 -3.75 -29.35
CA LEU A 292 -30.75 -3.83 -28.10
C LEU A 292 -30.88 -5.21 -27.43
N PRO A 293 -29.81 -5.69 -26.78
CA PRO A 293 -29.90 -6.79 -25.82
C PRO A 293 -30.97 -6.51 -24.77
N GLU A 294 -31.66 -7.55 -24.31
CA GLU A 294 -32.75 -7.42 -23.32
C GLU A 294 -32.29 -6.64 -22.08
N GLY A 295 -31.08 -6.95 -21.60
CA GLY A 295 -30.44 -6.27 -20.48
C GLY A 295 -29.94 -4.85 -20.77
N GLU A 296 -30.19 -4.24 -21.93
CA GLU A 296 -29.85 -2.83 -22.23
C GLU A 296 -31.09 -1.99 -22.61
N ARG A 297 -32.24 -2.64 -22.74
CA ARG A 297 -33.52 -1.99 -23.00
C ARG A 297 -33.96 -1.21 -21.78
N GLY A 298 -34.41 0.01 -22.02
CA GLY A 298 -35.06 0.85 -21.03
C GLY A 298 -36.58 0.83 -21.16
N ASP A 299 -37.23 1.78 -20.50
CA ASP A 299 -38.69 1.89 -20.47
C ASP A 299 -39.29 2.13 -21.86
N VAL A 300 -40.51 1.62 -22.05
CA VAL A 300 -41.41 2.09 -23.10
C VAL A 300 -42.52 2.91 -22.44
N VAL A 301 -42.66 4.17 -22.87
CA VAL A 301 -43.72 5.06 -22.41
C VAL A 301 -44.86 5.04 -23.42
N TYR A 302 -46.01 4.60 -22.97
CA TYR A 302 -47.23 4.47 -23.76
C TYR A 302 -48.09 5.73 -23.63
N PHE A 303 -48.70 6.19 -24.72
CA PHE A 303 -49.58 7.36 -24.70
C PHE A 303 -51.01 7.00 -25.12
N VAL A 304 -52.01 7.48 -24.39
CA VAL A 304 -53.42 7.46 -24.83
C VAL A 304 -53.72 8.70 -25.66
N ARG A 305 -54.48 8.54 -26.75
CA ARG A 305 -55.00 9.63 -27.57
C ARG A 305 -56.47 9.90 -27.23
N ASP A 306 -56.80 11.15 -26.95
CA ASP A 306 -58.17 11.58 -26.73
C ASP A 306 -58.89 11.93 -28.06
N VAL A 307 -60.19 12.23 -27.98
CA VAL A 307 -61.01 12.59 -29.14
C VAL A 307 -60.60 13.90 -29.82
N ALA A 308 -59.82 14.74 -29.12
CA ALA A 308 -59.27 15.99 -29.64
C ALA A 308 -57.83 15.82 -30.17
N GLY A 309 -57.27 14.60 -30.14
CA GLY A 309 -55.92 14.28 -30.58
C GLY A 309 -54.81 14.59 -29.58
N ARG A 310 -55.13 14.95 -28.33
CA ARG A 310 -54.15 15.14 -27.26
C ARG A 310 -53.65 13.78 -26.77
N GLU A 311 -52.35 13.71 -26.48
CA GLU A 311 -51.69 12.50 -25.99
C GLU A 311 -51.20 12.67 -24.56
N GLU A 312 -51.47 11.68 -23.71
CA GLU A 312 -51.06 11.65 -22.29
C GLU A 312 -50.47 10.28 -21.93
N PRO A 313 -49.44 10.21 -21.06
CA PRO A 313 -48.77 8.95 -20.72
C PRO A 313 -49.66 8.04 -19.86
N VAL A 314 -49.63 6.74 -20.16
CA VAL A 314 -50.34 5.68 -19.45
C VAL A 314 -49.43 4.46 -19.24
N ASP A 315 -49.78 3.56 -18.32
CA ASP A 315 -49.11 2.26 -18.21
C ASP A 315 -49.47 1.33 -19.39
N GLU A 316 -48.65 0.30 -19.58
CA GLU A 316 -48.79 -0.66 -20.68
C GLU A 316 -50.13 -1.39 -20.64
N ALA A 317 -50.54 -1.87 -19.47
CA ALA A 317 -51.80 -2.60 -19.31
C ALA A 317 -53.01 -1.75 -19.71
N THR A 318 -52.98 -0.45 -19.38
CA THR A 318 -54.00 0.52 -19.80
C THR A 318 -53.96 0.74 -21.30
N TYR A 319 -52.78 0.82 -21.91
CA TYR A 319 -52.62 1.04 -23.35
C TYR A 319 -53.14 -0.15 -24.19
N GLU A 320 -52.86 -1.39 -23.76
CA GLU A 320 -53.23 -2.61 -24.47
C GLU A 320 -54.74 -2.84 -24.58
N VAL A 321 -55.52 -2.32 -23.62
CA VAL A 321 -57.00 -2.45 -23.63
C VAL A 321 -57.70 -1.33 -24.41
N LEU A 322 -56.97 -0.32 -24.90
CA LEU A 322 -57.54 0.75 -25.71
C LEU A 322 -57.86 0.26 -27.13
N GLY A 323 -58.95 0.80 -27.70
CA GLY A 323 -59.20 0.63 -29.14
C GLY A 323 -58.10 1.30 -29.98
N PRO A 324 -57.82 0.82 -31.22
CA PRO A 324 -56.73 1.34 -32.05
C PRO A 324 -56.74 2.86 -32.25
N ASP A 325 -57.93 3.46 -32.35
CA ASP A 325 -58.10 4.91 -32.54
C ASP A 325 -57.66 5.76 -31.32
N ARG A 326 -57.55 5.11 -30.14
CA ARG A 326 -57.13 5.73 -28.88
C ARG A 326 -55.71 5.35 -28.46
N GLN A 327 -55.06 4.42 -29.16
CA GLN A 327 -53.65 4.11 -28.95
C GLN A 327 -52.79 5.22 -29.60
N GLY A 328 -52.21 6.06 -28.75
CA GLY A 328 -51.28 7.11 -29.16
C GLY A 328 -49.89 6.55 -29.45
N ARG A 329 -48.91 7.45 -29.55
CA ARG A 329 -47.51 7.07 -29.78
C ARG A 329 -46.93 6.24 -28.63
N ARG A 330 -45.85 5.52 -28.94
CA ARG A 330 -44.97 4.88 -27.97
C ARG A 330 -43.61 5.56 -28.04
N VAL A 331 -42.98 5.75 -26.89
CA VAL A 331 -41.63 6.34 -26.78
C VAL A 331 -40.71 5.33 -26.13
N TYR A 332 -39.61 5.02 -26.80
CA TYR A 332 -38.67 3.97 -26.41
C TYR A 332 -37.41 4.60 -25.83
N TYR A 333 -36.89 4.01 -24.75
CA TYR A 333 -35.64 4.43 -24.12
C TYR A 333 -34.67 3.26 -24.04
N ARG A 334 -33.36 3.54 -24.17
CA ARG A 334 -32.33 2.64 -23.62
C ARG A 334 -32.13 2.93 -22.13
N ARG A 335 -31.73 1.93 -21.36
CA ARG A 335 -31.33 2.15 -19.96
C ARG A 335 -29.93 2.77 -19.88
N GLU A 336 -29.60 3.27 -18.71
CA GLU A 336 -28.24 3.73 -18.40
C GLU A 336 -27.32 2.52 -18.15
N LEU A 337 -26.11 2.60 -18.68
CA LEU A 337 -25.04 1.62 -18.50
C LEU A 337 -23.86 2.28 -17.78
N PRO A 338 -23.96 2.55 -16.46
CA PRO A 338 -22.93 3.27 -15.72
C PRO A 338 -21.68 2.41 -15.55
N ARG A 339 -20.65 2.64 -16.38
CA ARG A 339 -19.50 1.74 -16.53
C ARG A 339 -18.16 2.45 -16.29
N LEU A 340 -17.50 2.09 -15.18
CA LEU A 340 -16.16 2.55 -14.84
C LEU A 340 -15.12 1.55 -15.36
N ALA A 341 -14.20 2.02 -16.20
CA ALA A 341 -13.20 1.20 -16.86
C ALA A 341 -11.89 1.14 -16.08
N GLU A 342 -11.37 2.26 -15.59
CA GLU A 342 -10.08 2.29 -14.89
C GLU A 342 -10.07 3.24 -13.70
N VAL A 343 -9.27 2.89 -12.69
CA VAL A 343 -8.90 3.75 -11.57
C VAL A 343 -7.40 3.73 -11.39
N ASP A 344 -6.79 4.91 -11.42
CA ASP A 344 -5.37 5.09 -11.19
C ASP A 344 -5.11 6.01 -10.00
N ALA A 345 -4.08 5.69 -9.23
CA ALA A 345 -3.72 6.39 -8.00
C ALA A 345 -2.21 6.67 -7.96
N TRP A 346 -1.78 7.82 -8.46
CA TRP A 346 -0.38 8.25 -8.36
C TRP A 346 -0.11 8.89 -7.02
N GLY A 347 0.82 8.31 -6.27
CA GLY A 347 1.19 8.81 -4.95
C GLY A 347 2.62 8.45 -4.56
N TRP A 348 3.04 8.96 -3.41
CA TRP A 348 4.33 8.64 -2.83
C TRP A 348 4.34 7.20 -2.31
N GLY A 349 5.20 6.37 -2.91
CA GLY A 349 5.15 4.93 -2.74
C GLY A 349 6.25 4.36 -1.87
N ASP A 350 7.49 4.28 -2.36
CA ASP A 350 8.56 3.50 -1.71
C ASP A 350 9.09 4.21 -0.46
N ASN A 351 8.30 4.21 0.62
CA ASN A 351 8.70 4.65 1.94
C ASN A 351 9.68 3.65 2.53
N ILE A 352 10.97 4.01 2.57
CA ILE A 352 12.07 3.22 3.13
C ILE A 352 11.85 2.92 4.62
N ALA A 353 11.20 3.83 5.34
CA ALA A 353 10.96 3.69 6.77
C ALA A 353 10.03 2.51 7.10
N LEU A 354 9.14 2.12 6.16
CA LEU A 354 8.23 1.01 6.38
C LEU A 354 9.01 -0.31 6.42
N GLY A 355 8.80 -1.09 7.49
CA GLY A 355 9.35 -2.44 7.58
C GLY A 355 10.85 -2.47 7.83
N MET A 356 11.50 -1.31 8.05
CA MET A 356 12.94 -1.24 8.21
C MET A 356 13.39 -1.95 9.50
N LEU A 357 12.56 -1.93 10.55
CA LEU A 357 12.90 -2.51 11.85
C LEU A 357 12.91 -4.05 11.82
N GLU A 358 12.07 -4.64 10.99
CA GLU A 358 11.96 -6.08 10.78
C GLU A 358 13.03 -6.59 9.81
N THR A 359 13.58 -5.72 8.98
CA THR A 359 14.40 -6.12 7.82
C THR A 359 15.77 -5.47 7.82
N GLY A 360 16.36 -5.16 8.96
CA GLY A 360 17.80 -4.84 9.07
C GLY A 360 18.17 -3.43 9.54
N GLY A 361 17.18 -2.54 9.68
CA GLY A 361 17.29 -1.29 10.42
C GLY A 361 17.14 -1.49 11.92
N GLY A 362 17.15 -0.39 12.67
CA GLY A 362 17.06 -0.42 14.12
C GLY A 362 16.58 0.89 14.70
N ILE A 363 16.13 0.85 15.94
CA ILE A 363 15.67 2.03 16.66
C ILE A 363 16.08 1.96 18.12
N GLU A 364 16.55 3.09 18.61
CA GLU A 364 16.90 3.32 20.00
C GLU A 364 16.16 4.57 20.47
N HIS A 365 15.69 4.53 21.71
CA HIS A 365 15.23 5.72 22.41
C HIS A 365 15.99 5.83 23.72
N THR A 366 16.57 6.99 23.99
CA THR A 366 17.52 7.15 25.10
C THR A 366 16.89 6.97 26.48
N ILE A 367 15.55 6.96 26.58
CA ILE A 367 14.82 6.49 27.77
C ILE A 367 14.01 5.23 27.46
N ALA A 368 14.19 4.19 28.29
CA ALA A 368 13.53 2.87 28.16
C ALA A 368 11.99 2.86 28.34
N ALA A 369 11.38 3.98 28.74
CA ALA A 369 9.96 4.06 29.12
C ALA A 369 8.98 4.40 27.98
N SER A 370 9.44 4.65 26.75
CA SER A 370 8.53 4.93 25.62
C SER A 370 8.25 3.66 24.82
N GLY A 371 7.30 2.83 25.29
CA GLY A 371 6.84 1.67 24.52
C GLY A 371 6.22 2.10 23.18
N GLY A 372 6.50 1.34 22.11
CA GLY A 372 5.88 1.54 20.79
C GLY A 372 6.59 2.51 19.84
N THR A 373 7.92 2.69 19.95
CA THR A 373 8.74 3.44 18.98
C THR A 373 8.58 2.94 17.55
N GLY A 374 8.46 1.61 17.37
CA GLY A 374 8.23 1.00 16.06
C GLY A 374 6.92 1.40 15.37
N LYS A 375 5.95 1.97 16.10
CA LYS A 375 4.68 2.44 15.53
C LYS A 375 4.81 3.66 14.62
N ALA A 376 5.97 4.31 14.59
CA ALA A 376 6.23 5.38 13.65
C ALA A 376 6.81 4.87 12.30
N PHE A 377 6.86 3.55 12.10
CA PHE A 377 7.51 2.87 10.98
C PHE A 377 6.66 1.69 10.45
N ASP A 378 5.39 1.60 10.86
CA ASP A 378 4.51 0.46 10.61
C ASP A 378 3.50 0.72 9.47
N GLY A 379 3.47 1.94 8.93
CA GLY A 379 2.58 2.32 7.84
C GLY A 379 1.11 2.39 8.24
N GLN A 380 0.80 2.46 9.53
CA GLN A 380 -0.55 2.46 10.07
C GLN A 380 -0.82 3.75 10.88
N VAL A 381 -1.55 4.71 10.28
CA VAL A 381 -1.92 5.97 10.98
C VAL A 381 -2.77 5.75 12.24
N ALA A 382 -3.37 4.57 12.38
CA ALA A 382 -4.11 4.20 13.59
C ALA A 382 -3.22 3.98 14.81
N SER A 383 -1.98 3.56 14.60
CA SER A 383 -0.92 3.46 15.60
C SER A 383 -0.10 4.74 15.59
N PHE A 384 0.53 5.03 16.72
CA PHE A 384 1.44 6.16 16.83
C PHE A 384 2.41 5.93 17.97
N TYR A 385 3.58 6.52 17.82
CA TYR A 385 4.60 6.66 18.84
C TYR A 385 4.37 7.96 19.61
N ARG A 386 4.39 7.89 20.94
CA ARG A 386 4.42 9.09 21.80
C ARG A 386 5.86 9.42 22.13
N HIS A 387 6.34 10.55 21.65
CA HIS A 387 7.70 11.00 21.91
C HIS A 387 7.66 12.16 22.88
N THR A 388 8.24 11.97 24.06
CA THR A 388 8.36 13.04 25.05
C THR A 388 9.29 14.12 24.51
N TYR A 389 8.94 15.38 24.75
CA TYR A 389 9.81 16.50 24.39
C TYR A 389 11.14 16.50 25.14
N PHE A 390 12.13 17.11 24.50
CA PHE A 390 13.46 17.36 25.02
C PHE A 390 13.45 18.30 26.22
N LEU A 391 14.26 17.97 27.21
CA LEU A 391 14.49 18.78 28.40
C LEU A 391 15.96 19.18 28.42
N GLU A 392 16.23 20.49 28.41
CA GLU A 392 17.60 21.01 28.48
C GLU A 392 18.31 20.57 29.78
N GLU A 393 17.55 20.29 30.83
CA GLU A 393 18.06 19.80 32.12
C GLU A 393 18.59 18.36 32.06
N VAL A 394 18.17 17.57 31.07
CA VAL A 394 18.61 16.19 30.82
C VAL A 394 18.89 16.00 29.32
N PRO A 395 20.00 16.56 28.81
CA PRO A 395 20.23 16.72 27.37
C PRO A 395 20.52 15.42 26.61
N ASP A 396 20.70 14.30 27.31
CA ASP A 396 20.89 12.97 26.72
C ASP A 396 19.57 12.17 26.64
N ASP A 397 18.49 12.68 27.23
CA ASP A 397 17.19 12.03 27.33
C ASP A 397 16.23 12.45 26.20
N ASN A 398 15.23 11.60 25.92
CA ASN A 398 14.17 11.85 24.94
C ASN A 398 14.68 12.08 23.51
N ILE A 399 15.68 11.31 23.10
CA ILE A 399 16.20 11.30 21.73
C ILE A 399 15.79 10.00 21.08
N LEU A 400 15.12 10.10 19.92
CA LEU A 400 14.90 8.96 19.05
C LEU A 400 16.08 8.85 18.10
N ILE A 401 16.74 7.69 18.03
CA ILE A 401 17.81 7.40 17.08
C ILE A 401 17.37 6.21 16.24
N ALA A 402 17.38 6.37 14.93
CA ALA A 402 17.01 5.31 14.00
C ALA A 402 18.19 4.99 13.06
N ASP A 403 18.45 3.70 12.87
CA ASP A 403 19.31 3.15 11.83
C ASP A 403 18.43 2.67 10.68
N VAL A 404 18.63 3.24 9.50
CA VAL A 404 17.96 2.85 8.26
C VAL A 404 18.43 1.46 7.81
N GLY A 405 19.51 0.90 8.34
CA GLY A 405 20.01 -0.44 7.99
C GLY A 405 20.90 -0.47 6.75
N GLY A 406 20.80 0.56 5.90
CA GLY A 406 21.73 0.87 4.81
C GLY A 406 21.86 2.39 4.64
N THR A 407 22.67 2.83 3.68
CA THR A 407 22.80 4.26 3.35
C THR A 407 21.98 4.57 2.10
N VAL A 408 21.14 5.59 2.18
CA VAL A 408 20.29 6.07 1.07
C VAL A 408 20.61 7.50 0.67
N TRP A 409 20.25 7.90 -0.54
CA TRP A 409 20.25 9.29 -0.97
C TRP A 409 18.90 9.93 -0.59
N MET A 410 18.76 10.35 0.67
CA MET A 410 17.50 10.89 1.17
C MET A 410 17.19 12.23 0.48
N ASP A 411 16.05 12.25 -0.23
CA ASP A 411 15.47 13.44 -0.84
C ASP A 411 14.51 14.16 0.12
N GLN A 412 13.71 13.38 0.85
CA GLN A 412 12.67 13.91 1.73
C GLN A 412 12.54 13.06 2.98
N MET A 413 12.43 13.76 4.12
CA MET A 413 11.92 13.19 5.37
C MET A 413 10.54 13.77 5.63
N ARG A 414 9.54 12.92 5.76
CA ARG A 414 8.17 13.30 6.09
C ARG A 414 7.77 12.78 7.46
N ILE A 415 6.97 13.57 8.17
CA ILE A 415 6.48 13.22 9.50
C ILE A 415 4.97 13.44 9.53
N LEU A 416 4.24 12.38 9.84
CA LEU A 416 2.82 12.45 10.15
C LEU A 416 2.70 12.68 11.65
N SER A 417 2.60 13.95 12.04
CA SER A 417 2.39 14.36 13.42
C SER A 417 0.89 14.51 13.74
N GLU A 418 0.18 13.40 13.59
CA GLU A 418 -1.24 13.28 13.89
C GLU A 418 -1.43 12.02 14.77
N GLY A 419 -1.80 12.21 16.04
CA GLY A 419 -2.12 11.11 16.93
C GLY A 419 -3.62 10.84 16.95
N TYR A 420 -4.05 9.63 16.55
CA TYR A 420 -5.46 9.24 16.45
C TYR A 420 -6.24 9.35 17.78
N VAL A 421 -5.56 9.36 18.95
CA VAL A 421 -6.18 9.53 20.28
C VAL A 421 -5.34 10.42 21.19
N GLN A 422 -5.77 11.68 21.37
CA GLN A 422 -5.34 12.58 22.46
C GLN A 422 -3.85 12.97 22.50
N ALA A 423 -3.04 12.64 21.48
CA ALA A 423 -1.65 13.10 21.41
C ALA A 423 -1.57 14.40 20.61
N PRO A 424 -0.91 15.45 21.14
CA PRO A 424 -0.76 16.71 20.41
C PRO A 424 0.14 16.54 19.19
N THR A 425 -0.05 17.40 18.20
CA THR A 425 0.90 17.59 17.10
C THR A 425 2.23 18.11 17.64
N VAL A 426 3.32 17.75 16.98
CA VAL A 426 4.68 18.23 17.25
C VAL A 426 4.70 19.75 17.12
N ARG A 427 5.15 20.43 18.17
CA ARG A 427 5.18 21.90 18.25
C ARG A 427 6.49 22.51 17.80
N GLY A 428 7.52 21.69 17.78
CA GLY A 428 8.79 21.96 17.16
C GLY A 428 9.65 20.71 17.27
N TYR A 429 10.64 20.59 16.41
CA TYR A 429 11.59 19.51 16.45
C TYR A 429 12.91 19.91 15.82
N THR A 430 13.94 19.16 16.20
CA THR A 430 15.25 19.18 15.57
C THR A 430 15.54 17.76 15.09
N MET A 431 16.13 17.65 13.90
CA MET A 431 16.53 16.39 13.33
C MET A 431 17.96 16.49 12.80
N ARG A 432 18.81 15.52 13.16
CA ARG A 432 20.16 15.38 12.63
C ARG A 432 20.30 14.08 11.86
N GLY A 433 21.06 14.12 10.77
CA GLY A 433 21.39 12.94 9.96
C GLY A 433 22.87 12.61 10.02
N SER A 434 23.19 11.33 9.85
CA SER A 434 24.54 10.83 9.66
C SER A 434 24.57 9.81 8.53
N SER A 435 25.61 9.87 7.69
CA SER A 435 25.87 8.86 6.65
C SER A 435 26.51 7.59 7.19
N GLY A 436 26.78 7.50 8.50
CA GLY A 436 27.56 6.42 9.11
C GLY A 436 29.07 6.69 9.20
N VAL A 437 29.55 7.78 8.59
CA VAL A 437 30.95 8.22 8.72
C VAL A 437 31.26 8.57 10.17
N ARG A 438 32.40 8.09 10.66
CA ARG A 438 32.86 8.28 12.04
C ARG A 438 34.02 9.28 12.13
N ASP A 439 34.15 9.97 13.26
CA ASP A 439 35.30 10.79 13.60
C ASP A 439 36.50 9.94 14.08
N ALA A 440 37.63 10.59 14.40
CA ALA A 440 38.85 9.91 14.85
C ALA A 440 38.67 9.17 16.19
N GLN A 441 37.60 9.47 16.92
CA GLN A 441 37.22 8.83 18.18
C GLN A 441 36.16 7.73 17.97
N GLY A 442 35.78 7.44 16.72
CA GLY A 442 34.79 6.42 16.39
C GLY A 442 33.34 6.85 16.55
N ARG A 443 33.05 8.14 16.82
CA ARG A 443 31.68 8.64 16.98
C ARG A 443 31.08 9.03 15.63
N LEU A 444 29.78 8.86 15.46
CA LEU A 444 29.08 9.27 14.25
C LEU A 444 29.19 10.78 14.04
N LYS A 445 29.44 11.20 12.79
CA LYS A 445 29.36 12.61 12.39
C LYS A 445 27.92 12.95 12.06
N TRP A 446 27.38 13.93 12.77
CA TRP A 446 26.00 14.40 12.62
C TRP A 446 25.95 15.76 11.93
N GLN A 447 24.94 15.96 11.10
CA GLN A 447 24.59 17.27 10.53
C GLN A 447 23.11 17.57 10.76
N LEU A 448 22.76 18.84 10.95
CA LEU A 448 21.36 19.27 11.02
C LEU A 448 20.69 19.04 9.66
N ILE A 449 19.53 18.37 9.65
CA ILE A 449 18.77 18.07 8.42
C ILE A 449 17.36 18.66 8.44
N SER A 450 16.80 18.96 9.61
CA SER A 450 15.56 19.74 9.70
C SER A 450 15.85 21.24 9.48
N PRO A 451 14.99 21.97 8.75
CA PRO A 451 15.13 23.41 8.60
C PRO A 451 14.78 24.14 9.91
N LYS A 452 15.33 25.35 10.10
CA LYS A 452 15.23 26.12 11.36
C LYS A 452 13.79 26.45 11.77
N GLN A 453 12.89 26.54 10.81
CA GLN A 453 11.45 26.72 11.01
C GLN A 453 10.84 25.58 11.83
N ARG A 454 11.40 24.36 11.75
CA ARG A 454 10.92 23.21 12.54
C ARG A 454 11.15 23.39 14.02
N ASP A 455 12.14 24.20 14.44
CA ASP A 455 12.34 24.53 15.85
C ASP A 455 11.08 25.17 16.45
N LYS A 456 10.22 25.80 15.65
CA LYS A 456 9.00 26.49 16.08
C LYS A 456 7.78 26.20 15.19
N ASN A 457 7.53 24.91 14.89
CA ASN A 457 6.35 24.51 14.10
C ASN A 457 5.03 25.17 14.55
N ILE A 458 4.84 25.38 15.86
CA ILE A 458 3.66 26.05 16.42
C ILE A 458 3.44 27.48 15.90
N ASP A 459 4.52 28.21 15.62
CA ASP A 459 4.47 29.59 15.12
C ASP A 459 4.41 29.61 13.57
N GLU A 460 4.81 28.52 12.92
CA GLU A 460 4.85 28.37 11.46
C GLU A 460 3.53 27.87 10.86
N GLY A 461 2.46 27.75 11.65
CA GLY A 461 1.15 27.24 11.20
C GLY A 461 0.69 25.97 11.93
N TYR A 462 1.54 25.42 12.80
CA TYR A 462 1.26 24.25 13.62
C TYR A 462 0.84 23.03 12.79
N TYR A 463 1.64 22.70 11.79
CA TYR A 463 1.34 21.65 10.81
C TYR A 463 1.39 20.25 11.41
N ALA A 464 0.44 19.40 11.02
CA ALA A 464 0.39 17.99 11.37
C ALA A 464 1.08 17.11 10.33
N LEU A 465 1.10 17.52 9.07
CA LEU A 465 1.85 16.85 8.01
C LEU A 465 3.07 17.72 7.68
N LEU A 466 4.26 17.17 7.90
CA LEU A 466 5.54 17.88 7.82
C LEU A 466 6.43 17.21 6.76
N ASN A 467 7.06 18.01 5.90
CA ASN A 467 7.99 17.55 4.87
C ASN A 467 9.29 18.38 4.89
N ASP A 468 10.40 17.73 5.17
CA ASP A 468 11.74 18.29 5.14
C ASP A 468 12.46 17.81 3.88
N VAL A 469 12.43 18.68 2.85
CA VAL A 469 13.04 18.44 1.55
C VAL A 469 14.53 18.77 1.57
N GLN A 470 15.35 17.87 1.04
CA GLN A 470 16.78 18.05 0.84
C GLN A 470 17.08 18.31 -0.63
N SER A 471 17.74 19.43 -0.91
CA SER A 471 18.19 19.75 -2.27
C SER A 471 19.59 20.37 -2.20
N PRO A 472 20.65 19.67 -2.66
CA PRO A 472 20.62 18.31 -3.22
C PRO A 472 20.31 17.22 -2.15
N PRO A 473 20.01 15.99 -2.58
CA PRO A 473 19.80 14.85 -1.67
C PRO A 473 21.06 14.54 -0.85
N ILE A 474 20.88 14.02 0.36
CA ILE A 474 21.99 13.74 1.29
C ILE A 474 22.13 12.25 1.57
N LYS A 475 23.35 11.79 1.84
CA LYS A 475 23.57 10.43 2.35
C LYS A 475 23.03 10.31 3.77
N LEU A 476 22.08 9.40 3.99
CA LEU A 476 21.52 9.10 5.30
C LEU A 476 21.63 7.61 5.59
N ARG A 477 22.17 7.28 6.77
CA ARG A 477 22.10 5.94 7.38
C ARG A 477 21.47 5.99 8.77
N PHE A 478 21.84 7.00 9.56
CA PHE A 478 21.25 7.24 10.87
C PHE A 478 20.56 8.59 10.89
N PHE A 479 19.43 8.69 11.58
CA PHE A 479 18.89 9.98 11.97
C PHE A 479 18.57 9.99 13.46
N GLU A 480 18.71 11.17 14.06
CA GLU A 480 18.16 11.46 15.37
C GLU A 480 16.99 12.43 15.22
N PHE A 481 15.97 12.25 16.06
CA PHE A 481 14.82 13.12 16.13
C PHE A 481 14.54 13.51 17.57
N ILE A 482 14.31 14.80 17.77
CA ILE A 482 14.10 15.41 19.08
C ILE A 482 12.91 16.36 18.96
N THR A 483 11.90 16.20 19.82
CA THR A 483 10.77 17.16 19.88
C THR A 483 11.00 18.27 20.90
N LEU A 484 10.47 19.46 20.62
CA LEU A 484 10.66 20.65 21.43
C LEU A 484 9.34 21.05 22.11
N LYS A 485 9.46 21.50 23.36
CA LYS A 485 8.31 21.82 24.24
C LYS A 485 7.34 22.86 23.66
N ASN A 486 7.90 23.88 23.00
CA ASN A 486 7.29 25.15 22.57
C ASN A 486 5.89 25.43 23.15
N GLN A 487 5.78 26.37 24.09
CA GLN A 487 4.49 26.70 24.69
C GLN A 487 3.74 27.74 23.85
N PRO A 488 2.45 27.55 23.55
CA PRO A 488 1.64 28.62 22.97
C PRO A 488 1.50 29.80 23.95
N PRO A 489 1.46 31.05 23.48
CA PRO A 489 1.27 32.22 24.34
C PRO A 489 0.00 32.10 25.21
N GLY A 490 0.12 32.31 26.52
CA GLY A 490 -1.02 32.41 27.45
C GLY A 490 -1.53 31.10 28.07
N ASN A 491 -0.91 29.96 27.82
CA ASN A 491 -1.34 28.67 28.38
C ASN A 491 -0.42 28.20 29.52
N THR A 492 -0.96 28.09 30.75
CA THR A 492 -0.24 27.69 31.98
C THR A 492 -0.59 26.28 32.48
N GLY A 493 -1.42 25.52 31.75
CA GLY A 493 -1.88 24.17 32.16
C GLY A 493 -0.83 23.06 31.97
N THR A 494 -0.82 22.06 32.85
CA THR A 494 0.35 21.18 33.09
C THR A 494 0.25 19.69 32.74
N GLN A 495 -0.80 19.11 32.12
CA GLN A 495 -0.94 17.63 32.16
C GLN A 495 -1.11 16.85 30.84
N GLY A 496 -1.22 17.49 29.66
CA GLY A 496 -1.39 16.76 28.37
C GLY A 496 -0.43 17.15 27.24
N PHE A 497 0.55 18.02 27.52
CA PHE A 497 1.22 18.85 26.51
C PHE A 497 2.63 18.41 26.11
N TYR A 498 3.09 17.26 26.62
CA TYR A 498 4.50 16.89 26.65
C TYR A 498 4.88 15.75 25.71
N ASN A 499 3.90 15.03 25.17
CA ASN A 499 4.18 13.79 24.44
C ASN A 499 3.50 13.84 23.07
N PRO A 500 4.02 14.62 22.10
CA PRO A 500 3.49 14.63 20.76
C PRO A 500 3.41 13.24 20.14
N GLY A 501 2.41 13.05 19.29
CA GLY A 501 2.22 11.83 18.50
C GLY A 501 3.01 11.90 17.20
N ILE A 502 3.72 10.82 16.90
CA ILE A 502 4.29 10.53 15.58
C ILE A 502 3.54 9.30 15.06
N GLY A 503 2.67 9.52 14.09
CA GLY A 503 1.95 8.46 13.40
C GLY A 503 2.88 7.69 12.46
N GLU A 504 3.73 8.39 11.71
CA GLU A 504 4.62 7.75 10.73
C GLU A 504 5.80 8.68 10.38
N PHE A 505 6.99 8.12 10.25
CA PHE A 505 8.09 8.69 9.47
C PHE A 505 8.05 8.11 8.06
N MET A 506 8.23 8.96 7.06
CA MET A 506 8.42 8.50 5.69
C MET A 506 9.73 9.03 5.13
N ILE A 507 10.57 8.11 4.65
CA ILE A 507 11.87 8.42 4.06
C ILE A 507 11.77 8.09 2.59
N PHE A 508 11.98 9.10 1.73
CA PHE A 508 11.95 8.92 0.29
C PHE A 508 13.32 9.21 -0.32
N SER A 509 13.67 8.37 -1.30
CA SER A 509 14.88 8.38 -2.11
C SER A 509 14.48 8.02 -3.54
N LYS A 510 15.35 8.29 -4.50
CA LYS A 510 15.20 7.85 -5.89
C LYS A 510 16.37 6.98 -6.34
N GLY A 511 16.08 5.92 -7.09
CA GLY A 511 17.06 4.98 -7.63
C GLY A 511 17.59 4.02 -6.58
N SER A 512 18.77 3.46 -6.83
CA SER A 512 19.39 2.50 -5.90
C SER A 512 19.86 3.19 -4.60
N PRO A 513 19.83 2.48 -3.44
CA PRO A 513 20.47 2.97 -2.21
C PRO A 513 21.96 3.25 -2.45
N ALA A 514 22.52 4.18 -1.67
CA ALA A 514 23.91 4.60 -1.80
C ALA A 514 24.91 3.53 -1.32
N GLU A 515 24.53 2.72 -0.33
CA GLU A 515 25.31 1.59 0.19
C GLU A 515 24.37 0.62 0.92
N VAL A 516 24.55 -0.68 0.70
CA VAL A 516 23.94 -1.73 1.53
C VAL A 516 25.04 -2.66 2.03
N VAL A 517 24.90 -3.13 3.26
CA VAL A 517 25.86 -4.06 3.88
C VAL A 517 25.16 -5.40 4.07
N LEU A 518 25.81 -6.46 3.59
CA LEU A 518 25.39 -7.83 3.80
C LEU A 518 26.44 -8.51 4.69
N GLU A 519 25.99 -9.19 5.73
CA GLU A 519 26.85 -9.83 6.73
C GLU A 519 26.44 -11.29 6.87
N SER A 520 27.38 -12.20 6.63
CA SER A 520 27.19 -13.62 6.90
C SER A 520 27.40 -13.91 8.39
N ASP A 521 26.89 -15.04 8.85
CA ASP A 521 27.44 -15.65 10.06
C ASP A 521 28.91 -16.06 9.85
N ALA A 522 29.57 -16.48 10.93
CA ALA A 522 30.94 -16.97 10.86
C ALA A 522 31.05 -18.15 9.87
N ILE A 523 31.92 -18.00 8.87
CA ILE A 523 32.19 -19.03 7.87
C ILE A 523 33.23 -20.00 8.45
N GLU A 524 32.84 -21.27 8.62
CA GLU A 524 33.72 -22.32 9.13
C GLU A 524 34.50 -22.96 7.98
N LEU A 525 35.82 -22.78 7.95
CA LEU A 525 36.67 -23.38 6.93
C LEU A 525 37.07 -24.81 7.31
N PRO A 526 37.20 -25.74 6.34
CA PRO A 526 37.56 -27.12 6.63
C PRO A 526 39.02 -27.22 7.09
N GLY A 527 39.21 -27.46 8.38
CA GLY A 527 40.52 -27.67 8.99
C GLY A 527 41.23 -26.37 9.37
N LEU A 528 42.54 -26.47 9.63
CA LEU A 528 43.35 -25.34 10.07
C LEU A 528 43.84 -24.55 8.86
N VAL A 529 43.10 -23.50 8.50
CA VAL A 529 43.39 -22.63 7.35
C VAL A 529 43.99 -21.31 7.85
N VAL A 530 45.09 -20.87 7.24
CA VAL A 530 45.66 -19.53 7.45
C VAL A 530 45.29 -18.66 6.25
N LEU A 531 44.47 -17.64 6.47
CA LEU A 531 44.05 -16.70 5.43
C LEU A 531 45.14 -15.66 5.17
N GLY A 532 45.91 -15.84 4.09
CA GLY A 532 46.97 -14.90 3.68
C GLY A 532 46.49 -13.74 2.82
N SER A 533 45.45 -13.94 2.00
CA SER A 533 44.81 -12.91 1.18
C SER A 533 43.40 -13.33 0.80
N VAL A 534 42.47 -12.38 0.70
CA VAL A 534 41.13 -12.60 0.15
C VAL A 534 41.08 -12.05 -1.27
N ARG A 535 40.59 -12.86 -2.20
CA ARG A 535 40.28 -12.47 -3.58
C ARG A 535 38.81 -12.76 -3.83
N TRP A 536 38.17 -11.95 -4.65
CA TRP A 536 36.76 -12.10 -4.94
C TRP A 536 36.46 -11.75 -6.39
N GLU A 537 35.39 -12.35 -6.87
CA GLU A 537 34.78 -12.09 -8.17
C GLU A 537 33.29 -11.87 -7.91
N ALA A 538 32.71 -10.86 -8.53
CA ALA A 538 31.30 -10.55 -8.38
C ALA A 538 30.73 -10.02 -9.70
N GLU A 539 29.48 -10.40 -9.97
CA GLU A 539 28.68 -9.79 -11.02
C GLU A 539 27.96 -8.57 -10.44
N LEU A 540 28.31 -7.38 -10.92
CA LEU A 540 27.83 -6.12 -10.37
C LEU A 540 26.97 -5.37 -11.40
N PRO A 541 25.87 -4.73 -10.96
CA PRO A 541 25.19 -3.75 -11.78
C PRO A 541 26.13 -2.61 -12.22
N PRO A 542 25.91 -2.00 -13.40
CA PRO A 542 26.73 -0.88 -13.86
C PRO A 542 26.80 0.27 -12.85
N GLY A 543 28.01 0.79 -12.61
CA GLY A 543 28.22 1.93 -11.71
C GLY A 543 28.17 1.58 -10.22
N THR A 544 28.24 0.28 -9.87
CA THR A 544 28.36 -0.19 -8.49
C THR A 544 29.72 -0.82 -8.25
N ASP A 545 30.19 -0.70 -7.01
CA ASP A 545 31.40 -1.34 -6.51
C ASP A 545 31.04 -2.23 -5.32
N VAL A 546 31.82 -3.29 -5.08
CA VAL A 546 31.70 -4.11 -3.87
C VAL A 546 33.02 -4.07 -3.09
N GLU A 547 32.89 -3.98 -1.76
CA GLU A 547 34.00 -4.08 -0.83
C GLU A 547 33.76 -5.28 0.08
N ILE A 548 34.76 -6.15 0.21
CA ILE A 548 34.71 -7.29 1.13
C ILE A 548 35.62 -7.00 2.31
N ARG A 549 35.04 -7.10 3.52
CA ARG A 549 35.78 -7.05 4.78
C ARG A 549 35.56 -8.35 5.53
N THR A 550 36.64 -8.95 5.99
CA THR A 550 36.60 -10.20 6.75
C THR A 550 37.22 -9.98 8.12
N ARG A 551 36.67 -10.64 9.15
CA ARG A 551 37.29 -10.75 10.47
C ARG A 551 37.61 -12.22 10.71
N THR A 552 38.89 -12.53 10.86
CA THR A 552 39.42 -13.89 11.09
C THR A 552 39.74 -14.13 12.55
#